data_AF-A0A2S2DWJ4-F1
#
_entry.id   AF-A0A2S2DWJ4-F1
#
_cell.length_a   1.000
_cell.length_b   1.000
_cell.length_c   1.000
_cell.angle_alpha   90.00
_cell.angle_beta   90.00
_cell.angle_gamma   90.00
#
_symmetry.space_group_name_H-M   'P 1'
#
loop_
_entity.id
_entity.type
_entity.pdbx_description
1 polymer ?
#
loop_
_entity_poly.entity_id
_entity_poly.type
_entity_poly.pdbx_seq_one_letter_code
_entity_poly.pdbx_strand_id
1 'polypeptide(L)'
;MEKSLRPLIGITGGMGSGKSIICRIFACLGIPIFEADKVAHQLINSDPTIQQKIMGIFGKESFNEHGNYNKDFIRGQVKSNPDLLSALNHIIHPAVRESLQQWALIPSSEPFKLYEAALLTNKNKPTYISQLIAVDCPVDERIERLQKRNHLTFEDNMKLLQNQPSQEQYNQGVDLIIKNGKNDRVWPQVEAIFKRLSIILITLLLFSQTSMGQIKAMTFNIRMDTKSDGINQWSNRKDHCAELVKYHQADIIGMQEAFIHQIKDFAERLPGFAWFGRGRDDGKEEGEFSPLFYNTKKFKVLEQKTFWLSDSCDKVGFGWDAACRRVVTWGHFQDLKTKKKFYVFNTHFDHLGKIARRESAKLVLAKIKEIAKNNPVILLGDFNAKPDDEPIQILVDPNNPDRLTNSESISKLGHYGPKNSFNAFKEERENSQIDYIFVKNGVSCEQHATHSETWSNRYPTDHFPVSATLRIP
;
A
#
# COMPACT_ATOMS: atom_id res chain seq x y z
N MET A 1 1.72 25.41 -4.78
CA MET A 1 1.64 24.41 -5.87
C MET A 1 1.47 23.06 -5.23
N GLU A 2 0.28 22.46 -5.33
CA GLU A 2 0.13 21.03 -5.04
C GLU A 2 0.97 20.27 -6.07
N LYS A 3 1.88 19.41 -5.58
CA LYS A 3 2.67 18.54 -6.45
C LYS A 3 1.72 17.56 -7.12
N SER A 4 1.66 17.58 -8.45
CA SER A 4 1.16 16.45 -9.23
C SER A 4 1.77 15.15 -8.68
N LEU A 5 0.93 14.15 -8.42
CA LEU A 5 1.35 12.84 -7.91
C LEU A 5 2.27 12.08 -8.88
N ARG A 6 2.31 12.47 -10.17
CA ARG A 6 3.15 11.88 -11.21
C ARG A 6 4.13 12.91 -11.79
N PRO A 7 5.39 12.51 -12.09
CA PRO A 7 6.37 13.41 -12.71
C PRO A 7 5.93 13.87 -14.10
N LEU A 8 6.05 15.17 -14.36
CA LEU A 8 5.93 15.77 -15.70
C LEU A 8 7.32 15.89 -16.31
N ILE A 9 7.49 15.36 -17.52
CA ILE A 9 8.77 15.28 -18.22
C ILE A 9 8.69 16.06 -19.53
N GLY A 10 9.64 16.94 -19.76
CA GLY A 10 9.72 17.74 -20.98
C GLY A 10 10.32 16.94 -22.14
N ILE A 11 9.82 17.15 -23.35
CA ILE A 11 10.48 16.73 -24.59
C ILE A 11 10.86 17.98 -25.37
N THR A 12 12.14 18.07 -25.73
CA THR A 12 12.70 19.16 -26.50
C THR A 12 13.54 18.67 -27.69
N GLY A 13 14.03 19.60 -28.49
CA GLY A 13 14.76 19.38 -29.73
C GLY A 13 14.34 20.41 -30.75
N GLY A 14 15.22 20.76 -31.68
CA GLY A 14 14.90 21.79 -32.66
C GLY A 14 13.88 21.32 -33.72
N MET A 15 13.45 22.24 -34.58
CA MET A 15 12.50 21.96 -35.65
C MET A 15 13.04 20.89 -36.62
N GLY A 16 12.20 19.93 -37.02
CA GLY A 16 12.60 18.81 -37.88
C GLY A 16 13.27 17.62 -37.16
N SER A 17 13.59 17.74 -35.87
CA SER A 17 14.25 16.66 -35.09
C SER A 17 13.38 15.42 -34.88
N GLY A 18 12.05 15.53 -35.02
CA GLY A 18 11.12 14.42 -34.88
C GLY A 18 10.49 14.26 -33.49
N LYS A 19 10.49 15.29 -32.63
CA LYS A 19 9.74 15.31 -31.35
C LYS A 19 8.34 14.72 -31.43
N SER A 20 7.53 15.13 -32.41
CA SER A 20 6.16 14.62 -32.58
C SER A 20 6.13 13.11 -32.89
N ILE A 21 7.15 12.56 -33.55
CA ILE A 21 7.27 11.09 -33.74
C ILE A 21 7.56 10.43 -32.40
N ILE A 22 8.53 10.94 -31.64
CA ILE A 22 8.86 10.42 -30.30
C ILE A 22 7.65 10.46 -29.37
N CYS A 23 6.92 11.58 -29.35
CA CYS A 23 5.67 11.71 -28.61
C CYS A 23 4.66 10.64 -29.05
N ARG A 24 4.42 10.46 -30.36
CA ARG A 24 3.50 9.40 -30.82
C ARG A 24 3.90 8.00 -30.36
N ILE A 25 5.20 7.69 -30.32
CA ILE A 25 5.68 6.39 -29.81
C ILE A 25 5.34 6.24 -28.32
N PHE A 26 5.60 7.27 -27.49
CA PHE A 26 5.19 7.25 -26.08
C PHE A 26 3.67 7.19 -25.89
N ALA A 27 2.90 7.86 -26.75
CA ALA A 27 1.44 7.79 -26.73
C ALA A 27 0.93 6.37 -27.02
N CYS A 28 1.59 5.63 -27.93
CA CYS A 28 1.30 4.22 -28.17
C CYS A 28 1.60 3.32 -26.96
N LEU A 29 2.49 3.76 -26.05
CA LEU A 29 2.77 3.11 -24.77
C LEU A 29 1.82 3.58 -23.64
N GLY A 30 0.77 4.34 -23.97
CA GLY A 30 -0.23 4.83 -23.02
C GLY A 30 0.11 6.16 -22.35
N ILE A 31 1.32 6.70 -22.55
CA ILE A 31 1.77 7.91 -21.86
C ILE A 31 0.99 9.15 -22.33
N PRO A 32 0.33 9.90 -21.42
CA PRO A 32 -0.35 11.14 -21.77
C PRO A 32 0.63 12.23 -22.21
N ILE A 33 0.26 12.98 -23.25
CA ILE A 33 1.12 14.00 -23.86
C ILE A 33 0.37 15.33 -23.98
N PHE A 34 1.02 16.39 -23.51
CA PHE A 34 0.62 17.76 -23.72
C PHE A 34 1.48 18.38 -24.82
N GLU A 35 0.89 18.63 -25.99
CA GLU A 35 1.56 19.27 -27.14
C GLU A 35 1.29 20.78 -27.12
N ALA A 36 2.30 21.58 -26.74
CA ALA A 36 2.12 23.02 -26.50
C ALA A 36 1.58 23.77 -27.73
N ASP A 37 2.07 23.44 -28.93
CA ASP A 37 1.66 24.09 -30.18
C ASP A 37 0.19 23.80 -30.52
N LYS A 38 -0.27 22.57 -30.26
CA LYS A 38 -1.65 22.15 -30.49
C LYS A 38 -2.61 22.86 -29.54
N VAL A 39 -2.24 22.92 -28.26
CA VAL A 39 -3.03 23.61 -27.23
C VAL A 39 -3.06 25.11 -27.49
N ALA A 40 -1.94 25.73 -27.88
CA ALA A 40 -1.90 27.13 -28.28
C ALA A 40 -2.88 27.41 -29.44
N HIS A 41 -2.89 26.56 -30.47
CA HIS A 41 -3.81 26.74 -31.59
C HIS A 41 -5.28 26.56 -31.18
N GLN A 42 -5.58 25.63 -30.27
CA GLN A 42 -6.93 25.47 -29.72
C GLN A 42 -7.36 26.73 -28.98
N LEU A 43 -6.55 27.19 -28.02
CA LEU A 43 -6.83 28.37 -27.20
C LEU A 43 -7.07 29.63 -28.05
N ILE A 44 -6.27 29.86 -29.09
CA ILE A 44 -6.45 31.00 -30.00
C ILE A 44 -7.82 30.97 -30.70
N ASN A 45 -8.33 29.79 -31.05
CA ASN A 45 -9.61 29.67 -31.77
C ASN A 45 -10.82 29.49 -30.85
N SER A 46 -10.63 29.13 -29.57
CA SER A 46 -11.73 28.80 -28.66
C SER A 46 -11.91 29.76 -27.47
N ASP A 47 -10.89 30.52 -27.08
CA ASP A 47 -10.95 31.44 -25.94
C ASP A 47 -11.26 32.88 -26.40
N PRO A 48 -12.45 33.42 -26.10
CA PRO A 48 -12.85 34.76 -26.52
C PRO A 48 -11.93 35.86 -25.98
N THR A 49 -11.34 35.66 -24.79
CA THR A 49 -10.44 36.63 -24.17
C THR A 49 -9.13 36.73 -24.94
N ILE A 50 -8.60 35.59 -25.37
CA ILE A 50 -7.39 35.54 -26.20
C ILE A 50 -7.67 36.16 -27.57
N GLN A 51 -8.81 35.84 -28.17
CA GLN A 51 -9.23 36.43 -29.45
C GLN A 51 -9.31 37.96 -29.38
N GLN A 52 -9.97 38.49 -28.36
CA GLN A 52 -10.07 39.94 -28.15
C GLN A 52 -8.71 40.61 -27.99
N LYS A 53 -7.80 40.01 -27.21
CA LYS A 53 -6.42 40.53 -27.05
C LYS A 53 -5.65 40.52 -28.36
N ILE A 54 -5.78 39.46 -29.17
CA ILE A 54 -5.14 39.38 -30.49
C ILE A 54 -5.72 40.43 -31.43
N MET A 55 -7.05 40.57 -31.49
CA MET A 55 -7.73 41.59 -32.31
C MET A 55 -7.36 43.01 -31.91
N GLY A 56 -7.10 43.26 -30.62
CA GLY A 56 -6.64 44.57 -30.14
C GLY A 56 -5.27 44.97 -30.65
N ILE A 57 -4.38 44.01 -30.93
CA ILE A 57 -3.01 44.26 -31.42
C ILE A 57 -2.96 44.23 -32.96
N PHE A 58 -3.59 43.24 -33.57
CA PHE A 58 -3.45 42.94 -34.99
C PHE A 58 -4.68 43.35 -35.82
N GLY A 59 -5.75 43.84 -35.19
CA GLY A 59 -6.98 44.24 -35.87
C GLY A 59 -7.93 43.06 -36.13
N LYS A 60 -9.12 43.36 -36.69
CA LYS A 60 -10.16 42.36 -36.95
C LYS A 60 -9.74 41.30 -37.98
N GLU A 61 -8.83 41.66 -38.89
CA GLU A 61 -8.29 40.78 -39.96
C GLU A 61 -7.46 39.60 -39.42
N SER A 62 -7.12 39.62 -38.13
CA SER A 62 -6.50 38.51 -37.38
C SER A 62 -7.33 37.24 -37.41
N PHE A 63 -8.63 37.37 -37.63
CA PHE A 63 -9.57 36.27 -37.78
C PHE A 63 -10.31 36.43 -39.11
N ASN A 64 -10.51 35.33 -39.83
CA ASN A 64 -11.25 35.36 -41.08
C ASN A 64 -12.76 35.50 -40.84
N GLU A 65 -13.54 35.61 -41.92
CA GLU A 65 -15.00 35.78 -41.87
C GLU A 65 -15.73 34.64 -41.16
N HIS A 66 -15.10 33.46 -41.05
CA HIS A 66 -15.61 32.30 -40.32
C HIS A 66 -15.16 32.26 -38.85
N GLY A 67 -14.48 33.29 -38.35
CA GLY A 67 -13.98 33.39 -36.98
C GLY A 67 -12.72 32.57 -36.69
N ASN A 68 -12.05 32.03 -37.72
CA ASN A 68 -10.83 31.24 -37.55
C ASN A 68 -9.58 32.11 -37.63
N TYR A 69 -8.55 31.75 -36.86
CA TYR A 69 -7.28 32.47 -36.81
C TYR A 69 -6.58 32.54 -38.18
N ASN A 70 -6.32 33.77 -38.65
CA ASN A 70 -5.72 34.06 -39.94
C ASN A 70 -4.18 34.03 -39.87
N LYS A 71 -3.61 32.83 -40.00
CA LYS A 71 -2.15 32.61 -39.87
C LYS A 71 -1.31 33.42 -40.86
N ASP A 72 -1.78 33.58 -42.10
CA ASP A 72 -1.00 34.23 -43.14
C ASP A 72 -0.96 35.74 -42.96
N PHE A 73 -2.09 36.34 -42.54
CA PHE A 73 -2.13 37.74 -42.15
C PHE A 73 -1.19 38.04 -40.98
N ILE A 74 -1.26 37.25 -39.90
CA ILE A 74 -0.41 37.45 -38.73
C ILE A 74 1.08 37.26 -39.08
N ARG A 75 1.42 36.25 -39.89
CA ARG A 75 2.79 36.05 -40.38
C ARG A 75 3.28 37.26 -41.17
N GLY A 76 2.44 37.86 -42.01
CA GLY A 76 2.75 39.09 -42.74
C GLY A 76 3.06 40.26 -41.80
N GLN A 77 2.23 40.49 -40.80
CA GLN A 77 2.43 41.55 -39.81
C GLN A 77 3.70 41.34 -38.97
N VAL A 78 3.91 40.13 -38.47
CA VAL A 78 5.09 39.76 -37.67
C VAL A 78 6.38 39.88 -38.47
N LYS A 79 6.37 39.53 -39.76
CA LYS A 79 7.55 39.68 -40.63
C LYS A 79 7.95 41.15 -40.79
N SER A 80 6.97 42.05 -40.83
CA SER A 80 7.19 43.49 -40.96
C SER A 80 7.61 44.15 -39.64
N ASN A 81 7.16 43.62 -38.50
CA ASN A 81 7.51 44.14 -37.18
C ASN A 81 7.76 43.00 -36.16
N PRO A 82 9.03 42.69 -35.84
CA PRO A 82 9.40 41.65 -34.88
C PRO A 82 8.81 41.84 -33.47
N ASP A 83 8.52 43.06 -33.04
CA ASP A 83 7.95 43.34 -31.71
C ASP A 83 6.54 42.75 -31.56
N LEU A 84 5.80 42.63 -32.67
CA LEU A 84 4.48 42.02 -32.68
C LEU A 84 4.52 40.52 -32.35
N LEU A 85 5.62 39.83 -32.68
CA LEU A 85 5.79 38.43 -32.28
C LEU A 85 5.93 38.32 -30.76
N SER A 86 6.67 39.23 -30.15
CA SER A 86 6.83 39.29 -28.70
C SER A 86 5.49 39.55 -28.01
N ALA A 87 4.71 40.51 -28.53
CA ALA A 87 3.38 40.83 -28.01
C ALA A 87 2.39 39.65 -28.13
N LEU A 88 2.40 38.95 -29.27
CA LEU A 88 1.59 37.74 -29.48
C LEU A 88 1.98 36.63 -28.50
N ASN A 89 3.28 36.38 -28.34
CA ASN A 89 3.82 35.40 -27.41
C ASN A 89 3.47 35.73 -25.95
N HIS A 90 3.41 37.01 -25.59
CA HIS A 90 3.01 37.47 -24.25
C HIS A 90 1.54 37.19 -23.93
N ILE A 91 0.68 37.07 -24.95
CA ILE A 91 -0.72 36.65 -24.79
C ILE A 91 -0.80 35.13 -24.65
N ILE A 92 -0.14 34.39 -25.55
CA ILE A 92 -0.34 32.94 -25.69
C ILE A 92 0.39 32.14 -24.59
N HIS A 93 1.65 32.47 -24.28
CA HIS A 93 2.46 31.65 -23.37
C HIS A 93 1.87 31.53 -21.95
N PRO A 94 1.34 32.60 -21.32
CA PRO A 94 0.68 32.47 -20.02
C PRO A 94 -0.51 31.52 -20.05
N ALA A 95 -1.37 31.62 -21.07
CA ALA A 95 -2.55 30.76 -21.20
C ALA A 95 -2.19 29.28 -21.40
N VAL A 96 -1.18 29.00 -22.23
CA VAL A 96 -0.68 27.62 -22.42
C VAL A 96 -0.08 27.06 -21.12
N ARG A 97 0.64 27.89 -20.35
CA ARG A 97 1.19 27.47 -19.04
C ARG A 97 0.10 27.15 -18.03
N GLU A 98 -0.95 27.96 -17.97
CA GLU A 98 -2.10 27.70 -17.10
C GLU A 98 -2.81 26.39 -17.49
N SER A 99 -3.06 26.19 -18.79
CA SER A 99 -3.64 24.95 -19.31
C SER A 99 -2.78 23.72 -19.00
N LEU A 100 -1.44 23.85 -19.11
CA LEU A 100 -0.51 22.79 -18.73
C LEU A 100 -0.61 22.45 -17.24
N GLN A 101 -0.69 23.46 -16.37
CA GLN A 101 -0.80 23.25 -14.93
C GLN A 101 -2.08 22.51 -14.57
N GLN A 102 -3.22 22.91 -15.16
CA GLN A 102 -4.49 22.22 -14.96
C GLN A 102 -4.44 20.78 -15.48
N TRP A 103 -3.90 20.58 -16.69
CA TRP A 103 -3.75 19.24 -17.28
C TRP A 103 -2.80 18.33 -16.49
N ALA A 104 -1.75 18.91 -15.90
CA ALA A 104 -0.81 18.16 -15.06
C ALA A 104 -1.48 17.59 -13.80
N LEU A 105 -2.52 18.26 -13.26
CA LEU A 105 -3.26 17.80 -12.07
C LEU A 105 -4.25 16.66 -12.34
N ILE A 106 -4.64 16.42 -13.60
CA ILE A 106 -5.58 15.34 -13.96
C ILE A 106 -4.99 13.98 -13.54
N PRO A 107 -5.65 13.13 -12.74
CA PRO A 107 -5.12 11.83 -12.35
C PRO A 107 -4.77 10.95 -13.56
N SER A 108 -3.66 10.22 -13.49
CA SER A 108 -3.25 9.27 -14.52
C SER A 108 -2.68 8.00 -13.88
N SER A 109 -3.09 6.84 -14.42
CA SER A 109 -2.53 5.53 -14.06
C SER A 109 -1.05 5.42 -14.41
N GLU A 110 -0.62 6.13 -15.46
CA GLU A 110 0.70 6.02 -16.05
C GLU A 110 1.81 6.57 -15.16
N PRO A 111 3.05 6.04 -15.31
CA PRO A 111 4.16 6.38 -14.42
C PRO A 111 4.61 7.84 -14.53
N PHE A 112 4.38 8.49 -15.67
CA PHE A 112 4.74 9.89 -15.93
C PHE A 112 3.85 10.49 -17.02
N LYS A 113 3.94 11.81 -17.19
CA LYS A 113 3.30 12.57 -18.28
C LYS A 113 4.37 13.29 -19.10
N LEU A 114 4.09 13.53 -20.38
CA LEU A 114 4.99 14.24 -21.27
C LEU A 114 4.47 15.64 -21.63
N TYR A 115 5.38 16.60 -21.67
CA TYR A 115 5.16 17.96 -22.15
C TYR A 115 6.09 18.25 -23.32
N GLU A 116 5.53 18.39 -24.53
CA GLU A 116 6.28 18.71 -25.74
C GLU A 116 6.21 20.22 -26.00
N ALA A 117 7.38 20.85 -26.13
CA ALA A 117 7.50 22.27 -26.43
C ALA A 117 8.74 22.57 -27.28
N ALA A 118 8.58 23.40 -28.31
CA ALA A 118 9.60 23.63 -29.33
C ALA A 118 10.86 24.38 -28.83
N LEU A 119 10.74 25.23 -27.81
CA LEU A 119 11.83 26.11 -27.33
C LEU A 119 12.26 25.82 -25.89
N LEU A 120 11.90 24.66 -25.35
CA LEU A 120 12.29 24.23 -24.01
C LEU A 120 13.78 23.86 -24.00
N THR A 121 14.55 24.33 -23.04
CA THR A 121 15.96 23.96 -22.82
C THR A 121 16.18 23.81 -21.33
N ASN A 122 17.28 23.19 -20.91
CA ASN A 122 17.55 23.08 -19.48
C ASN A 122 17.65 24.45 -18.78
N LYS A 123 18.10 25.50 -19.49
CA LYS A 123 18.22 26.87 -18.96
C LYS A 123 16.87 27.54 -18.66
N ASN A 124 15.84 27.25 -19.45
CA ASN A 124 14.51 27.86 -19.32
C ASN A 124 13.43 26.87 -18.84
N LYS A 125 13.84 25.66 -18.43
CA LYS A 125 12.97 24.60 -17.93
C LYS A 125 12.26 25.06 -16.65
N PRO A 126 10.92 25.14 -16.63
CA PRO A 126 10.18 25.43 -15.41
C PRO A 126 10.46 24.39 -14.31
N THR A 127 10.45 24.82 -13.05
CA THR A 127 10.78 23.98 -11.89
C THR A 127 9.83 22.79 -11.68
N TYR A 128 8.59 22.88 -12.20
CA TYR A 128 7.62 21.80 -12.17
C TYR A 128 7.88 20.69 -13.21
N ILE A 129 8.80 20.90 -14.15
CA ILE A 129 9.26 19.86 -15.07
C ILE A 129 10.42 19.11 -14.42
N SER A 130 10.14 17.87 -14.03
CA SER A 130 11.07 17.02 -13.28
C SER A 130 12.32 16.67 -14.09
N GLN A 131 12.15 16.23 -15.34
CA GLN A 131 13.23 15.81 -16.23
C GLN A 131 13.00 16.33 -17.66
N LEU A 132 14.05 16.36 -18.47
CA LEU A 132 14.03 16.82 -19.86
C LEU A 132 14.68 15.77 -20.77
N ILE A 133 13.96 15.40 -21.83
CA ILE A 133 14.42 14.52 -22.92
C ILE A 133 14.71 15.39 -24.14
N ALA A 134 15.94 15.40 -24.63
CA ALA A 134 16.27 16.03 -25.91
C ALA A 134 16.18 15.03 -27.07
N VAL A 135 15.56 15.44 -28.17
CA VAL A 135 15.59 14.71 -29.44
C VAL A 135 16.70 15.27 -30.29
N ASP A 136 17.70 14.43 -30.55
CA ASP A 136 18.90 14.76 -31.31
C ASP A 136 18.80 14.23 -32.74
N CYS A 137 19.01 15.12 -33.71
CA CYS A 137 18.99 14.79 -35.13
C CYS A 137 19.97 15.70 -35.87
N PRO A 138 20.81 15.15 -36.78
CA PRO A 138 21.68 15.93 -37.64
C PRO A 138 20.94 17.04 -38.40
N VAL A 139 21.58 18.20 -38.56
CA VAL A 139 20.96 19.42 -39.13
C VAL A 139 20.56 19.21 -40.59
N ASP A 140 21.39 18.55 -41.38
CA ASP A 140 21.13 18.18 -42.77
C ASP A 140 19.87 17.32 -42.90
N GLU A 141 19.70 16.31 -42.04
CA GLU A 141 18.49 15.49 -42.02
C GLU A 141 17.25 16.27 -41.58
N ARG A 142 17.39 17.21 -40.63
CA ARG A 142 16.30 18.09 -40.21
C ARG A 142 15.83 18.97 -41.36
N ILE A 143 16.75 19.51 -42.15
CA ILE A 143 16.43 20.32 -43.33
C ILE A 143 15.71 19.46 -44.37
N GLU A 144 16.18 18.25 -44.66
CA GLU A 144 15.51 17.34 -45.61
C GLU A 144 14.07 17.04 -45.18
N ARG A 145 13.84 16.80 -43.87
CA ARG A 145 12.49 16.59 -43.32
C ARG A 145 11.62 17.82 -43.42
N LEU A 146 12.20 19.02 -43.28
CA LEU A 146 11.47 20.27 -43.39
C LEU A 146 11.07 20.56 -44.84
N GLN A 147 11.97 20.39 -45.79
CA GLN A 147 11.68 20.54 -47.23
C GLN A 147 10.60 19.56 -47.71
N LYS A 148 10.50 18.37 -47.11
CA LYS A 148 9.38 17.44 -47.37
C LYS A 148 8.05 17.89 -46.76
N ARG A 149 8.09 18.70 -45.70
CA ARG A 149 6.92 19.15 -44.93
C ARG A 149 6.41 20.53 -45.34
N ASN A 150 7.29 21.41 -45.80
CA ASN A 150 6.99 22.78 -46.20
C ASN A 150 7.54 23.07 -47.60
N HIS A 151 6.96 24.04 -48.29
CA HIS A 151 7.41 24.48 -49.62
C HIS A 151 8.53 25.54 -49.54
N LEU A 152 9.32 25.55 -48.46
CA LEU A 152 10.39 26.55 -48.26
C LEU A 152 11.71 26.10 -48.87
N THR A 153 12.54 27.07 -49.29
CA THR A 153 13.87 26.80 -49.83
C THR A 153 14.83 26.25 -48.76
N PHE A 154 15.98 25.70 -49.18
CA PHE A 154 17.05 25.31 -48.25
C PHE A 154 17.52 26.49 -47.39
N GLU A 155 17.71 27.65 -48.02
CA GLU A 155 18.19 28.87 -47.37
C GLU A 155 17.18 29.38 -46.32
N ASP A 156 15.88 29.36 -46.64
CA ASP A 156 14.83 29.78 -45.70
C ASP A 156 14.71 28.83 -44.51
N ASN A 157 14.78 27.51 -44.74
CA ASN A 157 14.78 26.54 -43.65
C ASN A 157 16.02 26.67 -42.77
N MET A 158 17.19 26.99 -43.34
CA MET A 158 18.42 27.23 -42.58
C MET A 158 18.30 28.48 -41.70
N LYS A 159 17.74 29.58 -42.22
CA LYS A 159 17.47 30.79 -41.43
C LYS A 159 16.55 30.51 -40.24
N LEU A 160 15.51 29.69 -40.43
CA LEU A 160 14.61 29.29 -39.35
C LEU A 160 15.32 28.45 -38.28
N LEU A 161 16.23 27.56 -38.68
CA LEU A 161 17.03 26.74 -37.76
C LEU A 161 18.05 27.57 -36.98
N GLN A 162 18.68 28.57 -37.60
CA GLN A 162 19.63 29.48 -36.96
C GLN A 162 18.98 30.38 -35.89
N ASN A 163 17.66 30.63 -36.00
CA ASN A 163 16.89 31.35 -34.99
C ASN A 163 16.48 30.48 -33.79
N GLN A 164 16.85 29.20 -33.78
CA GLN A 164 16.62 28.28 -32.66
C GLN A 164 17.93 28.00 -31.91
N PRO A 165 17.87 27.52 -30.66
CA PRO A 165 19.02 26.95 -30.01
C PRO A 165 19.69 25.88 -30.90
N SER A 166 21.01 25.86 -30.90
CA SER A 166 21.80 24.80 -31.53
C SER A 166 21.47 23.44 -30.91
N GLN A 167 21.77 22.36 -31.62
CA GLN A 167 21.57 21.00 -31.10
C GLN A 167 22.36 20.77 -29.80
N GLU A 168 23.57 21.32 -29.71
CA GLU A 168 24.39 21.29 -28.49
C GLU A 168 23.68 21.98 -27.32
N GLN A 169 23.05 23.13 -27.55
CA GLN A 169 22.28 23.83 -26.51
C GLN A 169 21.02 23.07 -26.08
N TYR A 170 20.37 22.36 -26.99
CA TYR A 170 19.26 21.46 -26.63
C TYR A 170 19.71 20.25 -25.81
N ASN A 171 20.90 19.72 -26.10
CA ASN A 171 21.48 18.58 -25.39
C ASN A 171 22.15 18.98 -24.06
N GLN A 172 22.45 20.26 -23.87
CA GLN A 172 23.21 20.73 -22.71
C GLN A 172 22.41 20.58 -21.41
N GLY A 173 22.89 19.71 -20.51
CA GLY A 173 22.34 19.53 -19.17
C GLY A 173 20.95 18.86 -19.13
N VAL A 174 20.57 18.16 -20.20
CA VAL A 174 19.34 17.34 -20.20
C VAL A 174 19.57 15.99 -19.53
N ASP A 175 18.50 15.38 -19.03
CA ASP A 175 18.56 14.12 -18.30
C ASP A 175 18.70 12.91 -19.24
N LEU A 176 18.11 13.02 -20.44
CA LEU A 176 18.00 11.94 -21.43
C LEU A 176 18.11 12.50 -22.85
N ILE A 177 18.68 11.71 -23.77
CA ILE A 177 18.79 12.04 -25.19
C ILE A 177 18.24 10.88 -26.01
N ILE A 178 17.41 11.18 -27.00
CA ILE A 178 16.95 10.23 -28.02
C ILE A 178 17.53 10.67 -29.36
N LYS A 179 18.39 9.83 -29.95
CA LYS A 179 18.90 10.03 -31.30
C LYS A 179 17.89 9.58 -32.33
N ASN A 180 17.64 10.43 -33.32
CA ASN A 180 16.66 10.24 -34.37
C ASN A 180 17.21 10.64 -35.76
N GLY A 181 18.44 10.23 -36.07
CA GLY A 181 19.00 10.24 -37.42
C GLY A 181 18.58 9.00 -38.23
N LYS A 182 18.91 8.96 -39.53
CA LYS A 182 18.53 7.88 -40.47
C LYS A 182 19.00 6.49 -40.02
N ASN A 183 20.14 6.42 -39.35
CA ASN A 183 20.75 5.16 -38.89
C ASN A 183 20.39 4.81 -37.44
N ASP A 184 19.63 5.67 -36.74
CA ASP A 184 19.28 5.45 -35.35
C ASP A 184 18.02 4.61 -35.19
N ARG A 185 18.07 3.64 -34.27
CA ARG A 185 16.90 2.87 -33.87
C ARG A 185 16.19 3.59 -32.73
N VAL A 186 15.09 4.27 -33.05
CA VAL A 186 14.33 5.06 -32.08
C VAL A 186 13.63 4.18 -31.03
N TRP A 187 13.00 3.08 -31.45
CA TRP A 187 12.17 2.25 -30.57
C TRP A 187 12.94 1.71 -29.35
N PRO A 188 14.14 1.09 -29.48
CA PRO A 188 14.90 0.62 -28.31
C PRO A 188 15.28 1.73 -27.32
N GLN A 189 15.55 2.94 -27.80
CA GLN A 189 15.85 4.10 -26.95
C GLN A 189 14.62 4.55 -26.15
N VAL A 190 13.46 4.63 -26.82
CA VAL A 190 12.18 4.95 -26.17
C VAL A 190 11.81 3.87 -25.15
N GLU A 191 11.97 2.60 -25.49
CA GLU A 191 11.70 1.48 -24.58
C GLU A 191 12.60 1.52 -23.33
N ALA A 192 13.91 1.79 -23.51
CA ALA A 192 14.85 1.93 -22.41
C ALA A 192 14.50 3.10 -21.48
N ILE A 193 14.12 4.25 -22.06
CA ILE A 193 13.67 5.42 -21.31
C ILE A 193 12.37 5.13 -20.57
N PHE A 194 11.39 4.52 -21.25
CA PHE A 194 10.12 4.12 -20.64
C PHE A 194 10.35 3.21 -19.43
N LYS A 195 11.17 2.17 -19.56
CA LYS A 195 11.53 1.28 -18.45
C LYS A 195 12.22 2.04 -17.32
N ARG A 196 13.22 2.89 -17.63
CA ARG A 196 13.95 3.69 -16.63
C ARG A 196 13.02 4.59 -15.83
N LEU A 197 12.13 5.31 -16.50
CA LEU A 197 11.19 6.24 -15.88
C LEU A 197 10.05 5.51 -15.13
N SER A 198 9.72 4.28 -15.54
CA SER A 198 8.75 3.42 -14.86
C SER A 198 9.30 2.78 -13.58
N ILE A 199 10.59 2.40 -13.57
CA ILE A 199 11.23 1.73 -12.41
C ILE A 199 11.34 2.67 -11.19
N ILE A 200 11.56 3.98 -11.40
CA ILE A 200 11.65 4.96 -10.31
C ILE A 200 10.37 4.98 -9.46
N LEU A 201 9.21 4.75 -10.11
CA LEU A 201 7.92 4.63 -9.44
C LEU A 201 7.82 3.34 -8.60
N ILE A 202 8.36 2.23 -9.11
CA ILE A 202 8.39 0.92 -8.42
C ILE A 202 9.31 0.98 -7.20
N THR A 203 10.47 1.64 -7.28
CA THR A 203 11.37 1.81 -6.11
C THR A 203 10.74 2.68 -5.01
N LEU A 204 10.00 3.73 -5.33
CA LEU A 204 9.27 4.54 -4.33
C LEU A 204 8.09 3.77 -3.68
N LEU A 205 7.47 2.84 -4.42
CA LEU A 205 6.49 1.89 -3.87
C LEU A 205 7.15 0.76 -3.05
N LEU A 206 8.36 0.34 -3.41
CA LEU A 206 9.12 -0.70 -2.70
C LEU A 206 9.83 -0.19 -1.42
N PHE A 207 10.02 1.12 -1.26
CA PHE A 207 10.53 1.69 0.00
C PHE A 207 9.48 1.81 1.11
N SER A 208 8.24 1.40 0.87
CA SER A 208 7.31 1.01 1.95
C SER A 208 7.59 -0.42 2.46
N GLN A 209 8.85 -0.72 2.77
CA GLN A 209 9.21 -1.89 3.58
C GLN A 209 9.48 -1.48 5.03
N THR A 210 8.46 -0.96 5.70
CA THR A 210 8.45 -0.88 7.17
C THR A 210 8.12 -2.24 7.83
N SER A 211 7.92 -3.30 7.05
CA SER A 211 7.56 -4.64 7.54
C SER A 211 8.71 -5.47 8.11
N MET A 212 9.93 -4.93 8.19
CA MET A 212 11.05 -5.69 8.75
C MET A 212 10.80 -5.99 10.24
N GLY A 213 10.58 -7.27 10.57
CA GLY A 213 10.41 -7.76 11.95
C GLY A 213 9.04 -7.53 12.59
N GLN A 214 7.98 -7.25 11.83
CA GLN A 214 6.61 -7.21 12.36
C GLN A 214 5.96 -8.59 12.34
N ILE A 215 5.24 -8.89 13.42
CA ILE A 215 4.44 -10.10 13.62
C ILE A 215 2.99 -9.67 13.83
N LYS A 216 2.08 -10.07 12.95
CA LYS A 216 0.64 -9.91 13.17
C LYS A 216 0.08 -11.08 13.97
N ALA A 217 0.00 -10.94 15.29
CA ALA A 217 -0.59 -11.95 16.15
C ALA A 217 -2.12 -11.78 16.22
N MET A 218 -2.86 -12.87 16.28
CA MET A 218 -4.32 -12.88 16.39
C MET A 218 -4.78 -13.90 17.42
N THR A 219 -5.68 -13.53 18.33
CA THR A 219 -6.46 -14.47 19.14
C THR A 219 -7.86 -14.58 18.54
N PHE A 220 -8.35 -15.81 18.38
CA PHE A 220 -9.54 -16.08 17.60
C PHE A 220 -10.30 -17.31 18.13
N ASN A 221 -11.27 -17.07 19.02
CA ASN A 221 -12.23 -18.11 19.38
C ASN A 221 -13.14 -18.35 18.16
N ILE A 222 -13.04 -19.55 17.58
CA ILE A 222 -13.72 -19.89 16.32
C ILE A 222 -15.13 -20.46 16.53
N ARG A 223 -15.55 -20.59 17.80
CA ARG A 223 -16.76 -21.28 18.24
C ARG A 223 -16.78 -22.76 17.89
N MET A 224 -17.02 -23.61 18.88
CA MET A 224 -17.13 -25.05 18.68
C MET A 224 -18.25 -25.41 17.70
N ASP A 225 -18.09 -26.53 17.00
CA ASP A 225 -19.14 -27.05 16.13
C ASP A 225 -20.25 -27.73 16.93
N THR A 226 -21.44 -27.14 16.94
CA THR A 226 -22.62 -27.69 17.62
C THR A 226 -23.91 -27.45 16.82
N LYS A 227 -24.79 -28.46 16.81
CA LYS A 227 -26.09 -28.39 16.11
C LYS A 227 -26.99 -27.26 16.61
N SER A 228 -26.83 -26.86 17.89
CA SER A 228 -27.63 -25.77 18.49
C SER A 228 -27.40 -24.41 17.83
N ASP A 229 -26.27 -24.22 17.14
CA ASP A 229 -25.94 -22.94 16.50
C ASP A 229 -26.72 -22.74 15.18
N GLY A 230 -27.48 -23.75 14.72
CA GLY A 230 -28.41 -23.63 13.59
C GLY A 230 -27.72 -23.12 12.33
N ILE A 231 -28.12 -21.94 11.84
CA ILE A 231 -27.51 -21.33 10.65
C ILE A 231 -26.02 -20.97 10.85
N ASN A 232 -25.60 -20.77 12.10
CA ASN A 232 -24.22 -20.47 12.50
C ASN A 232 -23.40 -21.72 12.85
N GLN A 233 -23.80 -22.91 12.41
CA GLN A 233 -22.96 -24.11 12.49
C GLN A 233 -21.65 -23.94 11.71
N TRP A 234 -20.61 -24.69 12.11
CA TRP A 234 -19.26 -24.59 11.55
C TRP A 234 -19.23 -24.76 10.03
N SER A 235 -20.03 -25.70 9.49
CA SER A 235 -20.13 -25.95 8.05
C SER A 235 -20.43 -24.70 7.23
N ASN A 236 -21.11 -23.72 7.83
CA ASN A 236 -21.55 -22.47 7.20
C ASN A 236 -20.62 -21.29 7.51
N ARG A 237 -19.56 -21.48 8.30
CA ARG A 237 -18.65 -20.42 8.76
C ARG A 237 -17.19 -20.66 8.42
N LYS A 238 -16.78 -21.91 8.22
CA LYS A 238 -15.37 -22.31 8.03
C LYS A 238 -14.62 -21.51 6.96
N ASP A 239 -15.26 -21.21 5.83
CA ASP A 239 -14.64 -20.43 4.75
C ASP A 239 -14.45 -18.96 5.18
N HIS A 240 -15.46 -18.34 5.78
CA HIS A 240 -15.40 -16.96 6.26
C HIS A 240 -14.42 -16.76 7.41
N CYS A 241 -14.33 -17.70 8.35
CA CYS A 241 -13.31 -17.66 9.39
C CYS A 241 -11.89 -17.65 8.77
N ALA A 242 -11.65 -18.46 7.73
CA ALA A 242 -10.35 -18.51 7.07
C ALA A 242 -10.10 -17.26 6.20
N GLU A 243 -11.14 -16.72 5.56
CA GLU A 243 -11.08 -15.46 4.80
C GLU A 243 -10.70 -14.28 5.69
N LEU A 244 -11.26 -14.18 6.91
CA LEU A 244 -10.87 -13.17 7.89
C LEU A 244 -9.37 -13.22 8.17
N VAL A 245 -8.84 -14.40 8.49
CA VAL A 245 -7.40 -14.59 8.72
C VAL A 245 -6.56 -14.15 7.52
N LYS A 246 -6.96 -14.55 6.30
CA LYS A 246 -6.26 -14.19 5.06
C LYS A 246 -6.30 -12.68 4.80
N TYR A 247 -7.45 -12.05 4.99
CA TYR A 247 -7.68 -10.63 4.74
C TYR A 247 -6.85 -9.76 5.69
N HIS A 248 -6.86 -10.08 7.00
CA HIS A 248 -6.05 -9.35 7.99
C HIS A 248 -4.56 -9.75 7.97
N GLN A 249 -4.20 -10.79 7.22
CA GLN A 249 -2.84 -11.30 7.05
C GLN A 249 -2.21 -11.69 8.39
N ALA A 250 -2.95 -12.41 9.24
CA ALA A 250 -2.42 -12.88 10.52
C ALA A 250 -1.23 -13.82 10.29
N ASP A 251 -0.20 -13.67 11.11
CA ASP A 251 1.06 -14.41 11.03
C ASP A 251 1.10 -15.58 12.00
N ILE A 252 0.56 -15.37 13.21
CA ILE A 252 0.43 -16.36 14.28
C ILE A 252 -0.97 -16.20 14.86
N ILE A 253 -1.70 -17.31 14.97
CA ILE A 253 -3.10 -17.32 15.40
C ILE A 253 -3.22 -18.30 16.57
N GLY A 254 -3.67 -17.80 17.72
CA GLY A 254 -4.15 -18.63 18.82
C GLY A 254 -5.65 -18.83 18.67
N MET A 255 -6.10 -20.08 18.50
CA MET A 255 -7.53 -20.39 18.41
C MET A 255 -8.06 -21.00 19.70
N GLN A 256 -9.37 -20.86 19.91
CA GLN A 256 -10.09 -21.48 21.03
C GLN A 256 -11.36 -22.17 20.50
N GLU A 257 -11.89 -23.10 21.30
CA GLU A 257 -13.08 -23.93 20.98
C GLU A 257 -12.97 -24.81 19.74
N ALA A 258 -11.77 -25.01 19.20
CA ALA A 258 -11.58 -25.75 17.97
C ALA A 258 -11.55 -27.26 18.23
N PHE A 259 -12.50 -28.01 17.69
CA PHE A 259 -12.38 -29.47 17.57
C PHE A 259 -11.41 -29.87 16.44
N ILE A 260 -10.87 -31.09 16.49
CA ILE A 260 -9.88 -31.55 15.51
C ILE A 260 -10.36 -31.48 14.05
N HIS A 261 -11.64 -31.73 13.77
CA HIS A 261 -12.19 -31.60 12.42
C HIS A 261 -12.25 -30.13 11.95
N GLN A 262 -12.58 -29.20 12.85
CA GLN A 262 -12.55 -27.76 12.56
C GLN A 262 -11.12 -27.29 12.27
N ILE A 263 -10.14 -27.76 13.04
CA ILE A 263 -8.71 -27.48 12.81
C ILE A 263 -8.26 -27.98 11.44
N LYS A 264 -8.65 -29.21 11.06
CA LYS A 264 -8.32 -29.81 9.76
C LYS A 264 -8.96 -29.02 8.61
N ASP A 265 -10.25 -28.70 8.70
CA ASP A 265 -10.95 -27.81 7.76
C ASP A 265 -10.22 -26.46 7.61
N PHE A 266 -9.78 -25.88 8.72
CA PHE A 266 -9.10 -24.58 8.72
C PHE A 266 -7.72 -24.64 8.10
N ALA A 267 -6.94 -25.69 8.39
CA ALA A 267 -5.61 -25.91 7.84
C ALA A 267 -5.64 -26.06 6.31
N GLU A 268 -6.64 -26.75 5.76
CA GLU A 268 -6.84 -26.87 4.31
C GLU A 268 -7.04 -25.50 3.63
N ARG A 269 -7.64 -24.54 4.34
CA ARG A 269 -7.98 -23.20 3.83
C ARG A 269 -6.86 -22.16 4.01
N LEU A 270 -5.81 -22.50 4.75
CA LEU A 270 -4.66 -21.65 5.03
C LEU A 270 -3.35 -22.28 4.50
N PRO A 271 -3.19 -22.39 3.17
CA PRO A 271 -1.97 -22.94 2.60
C PRO A 271 -0.75 -22.10 3.02
N GLY A 272 0.30 -22.79 3.50
CA GLY A 272 1.50 -22.14 4.05
C GLY A 272 1.45 -21.90 5.56
N PHE A 273 0.38 -22.28 6.24
CA PHE A 273 0.35 -22.37 7.69
C PHE A 273 0.60 -23.79 8.16
N ALA A 274 1.24 -23.92 9.31
CA ALA A 274 1.29 -25.15 10.09
C ALA A 274 0.66 -24.87 11.46
N TRP A 275 0.27 -25.92 12.16
CA TRP A 275 -0.35 -25.80 13.47
C TRP A 275 0.11 -26.90 14.42
N PHE A 276 -0.03 -26.63 15.72
CA PHE A 276 0.17 -27.64 16.76
C PHE A 276 -0.72 -27.36 17.98
N GLY A 277 -0.96 -28.40 18.76
CA GLY A 277 -1.80 -28.40 19.96
C GLY A 277 -2.28 -29.82 20.26
N ARG A 278 -2.85 -30.01 21.46
CA ARG A 278 -3.44 -31.30 21.88
C ARG A 278 -4.87 -31.08 22.36
N GLY A 279 -5.73 -32.06 22.10
CA GLY A 279 -7.10 -32.10 22.60
C GLY A 279 -7.11 -32.13 24.13
N ARG A 280 -7.95 -31.30 24.74
CA ARG A 280 -7.94 -31.09 26.20
C ARG A 280 -8.47 -32.29 27.00
N ASP A 281 -9.14 -33.25 26.36
CA ASP A 281 -9.80 -34.35 27.07
C ASP A 281 -8.97 -35.63 27.19
N ASP A 282 -8.01 -35.84 26.28
CA ASP A 282 -7.14 -37.03 26.30
C ASP A 282 -5.65 -36.71 26.05
N GLY A 283 -5.34 -35.44 25.74
CA GLY A 283 -3.99 -35.01 25.37
C GLY A 283 -3.55 -35.48 23.98
N LYS A 284 -4.49 -35.88 23.12
CA LYS A 284 -4.28 -36.27 21.73
C LYS A 284 -5.27 -35.50 20.85
N GLU A 285 -6.39 -36.12 20.45
CA GLU A 285 -7.37 -35.56 19.51
C GLU A 285 -8.76 -35.34 20.11
N GLU A 286 -9.02 -35.76 21.36
CA GLU A 286 -10.34 -35.62 21.98
C GLU A 286 -10.52 -34.27 22.66
N GLY A 287 -11.74 -33.72 22.49
CA GLY A 287 -12.14 -32.44 23.06
C GLY A 287 -11.68 -31.22 22.25
N GLU A 288 -12.03 -30.04 22.75
CA GLU A 288 -11.57 -28.78 22.17
C GLU A 288 -10.06 -28.60 22.37
N PHE A 289 -9.45 -27.83 21.47
CA PHE A 289 -8.05 -27.46 21.51
C PHE A 289 -7.90 -25.95 21.80
N SER A 290 -6.69 -25.58 22.23
CA SER A 290 -6.19 -24.21 22.12
C SER A 290 -4.96 -24.21 21.20
N PRO A 291 -5.10 -24.44 19.88
CA PRO A 291 -3.94 -24.64 19.00
C PRO A 291 -3.27 -23.31 18.65
N LEU A 292 -2.03 -23.40 18.19
CA LEU A 292 -1.32 -22.29 17.56
C LEU A 292 -1.14 -22.60 16.07
N PHE A 293 -1.67 -21.74 15.21
CA PHE A 293 -1.36 -21.72 13.78
C PHE A 293 -0.28 -20.67 13.50
N TYR A 294 0.62 -20.94 12.56
CA TYR A 294 1.68 -20.00 12.20
C TYR A 294 2.07 -20.08 10.72
N ASN A 295 2.47 -18.94 10.17
CA ASN A 295 2.95 -18.83 8.80
C ASN A 295 4.37 -19.42 8.67
N THR A 296 4.48 -20.58 8.01
CA THR A 296 5.73 -21.33 7.83
C THR A 296 6.76 -20.61 6.97
N LYS A 297 6.35 -19.62 6.17
CA LYS A 297 7.27 -18.78 5.38
C LYS A 297 7.98 -17.73 6.24
N LYS A 298 7.43 -17.41 7.42
CA LYS A 298 7.99 -16.40 8.33
C LYS A 298 8.63 -17.00 9.57
N PHE A 299 8.13 -18.12 10.07
CA PHE A 299 8.61 -18.71 11.32
C PHE A 299 8.88 -20.20 11.20
N LYS A 300 9.83 -20.65 12.01
CA LYS A 300 9.94 -22.06 12.38
C LYS A 300 9.76 -22.22 13.88
N VAL A 301 9.23 -23.35 14.29
CA VAL A 301 9.05 -23.74 15.69
C VAL A 301 10.25 -24.58 16.11
N LEU A 302 10.90 -24.19 17.20
CA LEU A 302 12.06 -24.86 17.79
C LEU A 302 11.65 -25.88 18.85
N GLU A 303 10.59 -25.57 19.60
CA GLU A 303 9.99 -26.42 20.62
C GLU A 303 8.51 -26.11 20.72
N GLN A 304 7.68 -27.11 21.00
CA GLN A 304 6.25 -26.95 21.23
C GLN A 304 5.75 -27.94 22.27
N LYS A 305 4.84 -27.49 23.15
CA LYS A 305 4.19 -28.34 24.17
C LYS A 305 2.78 -27.83 24.49
N THR A 306 2.00 -28.69 25.14
CA THR A 306 0.69 -28.36 25.73
C THR A 306 0.69 -28.86 27.16
N PHE A 307 0.14 -28.07 28.09
CA PHE A 307 -0.07 -28.44 29.49
C PHE A 307 -1.48 -28.05 29.94
N TRP A 308 -2.00 -28.70 30.98
CA TRP A 308 -3.32 -28.46 31.55
C TRP A 308 -3.26 -27.38 32.64
N LEU A 309 -4.30 -26.57 32.71
CA LEU A 309 -4.53 -25.64 33.80
C LEU A 309 -5.09 -26.40 35.01
N SER A 310 -4.21 -27.15 35.67
CA SER A 310 -4.50 -28.01 36.83
C SER A 310 -3.25 -28.19 37.69
N ASP A 311 -3.42 -28.79 38.87
CA ASP A 311 -2.33 -29.01 39.83
C ASP A 311 -1.20 -29.89 39.27
N SER A 312 -1.51 -30.82 38.36
CA SER A 312 -0.50 -31.74 37.80
C SER A 312 0.17 -31.22 36.53
N CYS A 313 -0.41 -30.22 35.82
CA CYS A 313 0.00 -29.63 34.54
C CYS A 313 0.32 -30.58 33.36
N ASP A 314 1.11 -31.63 33.59
CA ASP A 314 1.58 -32.62 32.62
C ASP A 314 0.60 -33.80 32.44
N LYS A 315 -0.50 -33.82 33.20
CA LYS A 315 -1.55 -34.83 33.12
C LYS A 315 -2.88 -34.19 32.78
N VAL A 316 -3.64 -34.89 31.95
CA VAL A 316 -5.05 -34.59 31.68
C VAL A 316 -5.80 -34.53 33.00
N GLY A 317 -6.41 -33.39 33.30
CA GLY A 317 -7.13 -33.20 34.55
C GLY A 317 -7.91 -31.90 34.59
N PHE A 318 -8.90 -31.86 35.48
CA PHE A 318 -9.59 -30.63 35.86
C PHE A 318 -8.73 -29.85 36.84
N GLY A 319 -8.81 -28.51 36.78
CA GLY A 319 -8.20 -27.64 37.77
C GLY A 319 -9.26 -27.04 38.67
N TRP A 320 -9.10 -27.15 39.99
CA TRP A 320 -9.95 -26.49 40.99
C TRP A 320 -11.47 -26.70 40.74
N ASP A 321 -12.22 -25.62 40.61
CA ASP A 321 -13.67 -25.59 40.35
C ASP A 321 -14.03 -25.49 38.85
N ALA A 322 -13.09 -25.81 37.95
CA ALA A 322 -13.33 -25.71 36.51
C ALA A 322 -14.42 -26.68 36.05
N ALA A 323 -15.34 -26.19 35.20
CA ALA A 323 -16.36 -27.02 34.59
C ALA A 323 -15.85 -27.86 33.42
N CYS A 324 -14.75 -27.43 32.78
CA CYS A 324 -14.08 -28.16 31.72
C CYS A 324 -12.59 -28.28 32.00
N ARG A 325 -11.95 -29.31 31.44
CA ARG A 325 -10.48 -29.35 31.35
C ARG A 325 -10.03 -28.18 30.48
N ARG A 326 -8.99 -27.45 30.90
CA ARG A 326 -8.44 -26.32 30.16
C ARG A 326 -6.95 -26.52 29.92
N VAL A 327 -6.44 -26.00 28.81
CA VAL A 327 -5.06 -26.21 28.38
C VAL A 327 -4.41 -24.90 27.93
N VAL A 328 -3.09 -24.87 28.02
CA VAL A 328 -2.22 -23.90 27.37
C VAL A 328 -1.35 -24.63 26.36
N THR A 329 -1.36 -24.18 25.11
CA THR A 329 -0.41 -24.61 24.09
C THR A 329 0.61 -23.52 23.87
N TRP A 330 1.89 -23.87 23.78
CA TRP A 330 2.94 -22.89 23.56
C TRP A 330 4.02 -23.40 22.61
N GLY A 331 4.68 -22.46 21.94
CA GLY A 331 5.83 -22.74 21.09
C GLY A 331 6.96 -21.72 21.25
N HIS A 332 8.19 -22.20 21.10
CA HIS A 332 9.39 -21.39 20.95
C HIS A 332 9.63 -21.15 19.46
N PHE A 333 9.39 -19.93 19.00
CA PHE A 333 9.48 -19.56 17.59
C PHE A 333 10.82 -18.90 17.27
N GLN A 334 11.27 -19.05 16.02
CA GLN A 334 12.31 -18.24 15.42
C GLN A 334 11.78 -17.61 14.12
N ASP A 335 11.87 -16.28 14.02
CA ASP A 335 11.65 -15.56 12.77
C ASP A 335 12.77 -15.92 11.77
N LEU A 336 12.37 -16.35 10.57
CA LEU A 336 13.29 -16.84 9.54
C LEU A 336 14.16 -15.74 8.94
N LYS A 337 13.67 -14.49 8.91
CA LYS A 337 14.36 -13.33 8.35
C LYS A 337 15.29 -12.70 9.37
N THR A 338 14.78 -12.36 10.56
CA THR A 338 15.51 -11.63 11.61
C THR A 338 16.30 -12.54 12.53
N LYS A 339 16.02 -13.85 12.52
CA LYS A 339 16.58 -14.87 13.42
C LYS A 339 16.24 -14.67 14.90
N LYS A 340 15.45 -13.64 15.25
CA LYS A 340 14.97 -13.40 16.61
C LYS A 340 14.11 -14.56 17.09
N LYS A 341 14.23 -14.86 18.38
CA LYS A 341 13.52 -15.93 19.06
C LYS A 341 12.54 -15.35 20.06
N PHE A 342 11.38 -15.97 20.18
CA PHE A 342 10.31 -15.52 21.07
C PHE A 342 9.38 -16.70 21.39
N TYR A 343 8.57 -16.56 22.42
CA TYR A 343 7.61 -17.56 22.84
C TYR A 343 6.19 -17.06 22.60
N VAL A 344 5.33 -17.96 22.10
CA VAL A 344 3.90 -17.70 21.98
C VAL A 344 3.15 -18.74 22.79
N PHE A 345 2.22 -18.27 23.61
CA PHE A 345 1.29 -19.08 24.40
C PHE A 345 -0.13 -18.81 23.93
N ASN A 346 -0.97 -19.82 23.92
CA ASN A 346 -2.40 -19.71 23.65
C ASN A 346 -3.20 -20.51 24.67
N THR A 347 -4.30 -19.95 25.17
CA THR A 347 -5.12 -20.56 26.21
C THR A 347 -6.62 -20.25 26.05
N HIS A 348 -7.45 -21.05 26.71
CA HIS A 348 -8.87 -20.77 26.92
C HIS A 348 -9.21 -21.03 28.39
N PHE A 349 -9.56 -19.99 29.16
CA PHE A 349 -9.88 -20.13 30.58
C PHE A 349 -11.31 -20.65 30.80
N ASP A 350 -11.57 -21.15 32.01
CA ASP A 350 -12.88 -21.70 32.34
C ASP A 350 -13.97 -20.62 32.48
N HIS A 351 -15.14 -20.88 31.91
CA HIS A 351 -16.28 -19.96 31.93
C HIS A 351 -17.03 -19.95 33.27
N LEU A 352 -17.03 -21.05 34.03
CA LEU A 352 -17.77 -21.15 35.30
C LEU A 352 -16.88 -21.02 36.55
N GLY A 353 -15.75 -21.72 36.57
CA GLY A 353 -14.87 -21.84 37.74
C GLY A 353 -14.15 -20.53 38.06
N LYS A 354 -14.56 -19.87 39.14
CA LYS A 354 -13.95 -18.60 39.59
C LYS A 354 -12.57 -18.86 40.16
N ILE A 355 -12.43 -19.91 40.99
CA ILE A 355 -11.13 -20.29 41.57
C ILE A 355 -10.20 -20.75 40.45
N ALA A 356 -10.72 -21.51 39.48
CA ALA A 356 -9.97 -22.02 38.36
C ALA A 356 -9.39 -20.89 37.51
N ARG A 357 -10.17 -19.84 37.18
CA ARG A 357 -9.62 -18.68 36.46
C ARG A 357 -8.52 -17.97 37.24
N ARG A 358 -8.73 -17.72 38.53
CA ARG A 358 -7.73 -17.09 39.41
C ARG A 358 -6.43 -17.87 39.45
N GLU A 359 -6.51 -19.16 39.75
CA GLU A 359 -5.31 -20.00 39.87
C GLU A 359 -4.66 -20.27 38.50
N SER A 360 -5.45 -20.33 37.42
CA SER A 360 -4.94 -20.36 36.05
C SER A 360 -4.12 -19.12 35.72
N ALA A 361 -4.56 -17.92 36.10
CA ALA A 361 -3.79 -16.69 35.88
C ALA A 361 -2.41 -16.75 36.58
N LYS A 362 -2.37 -17.18 37.85
CA LYS A 362 -1.13 -17.36 38.60
C LYS A 362 -0.24 -18.43 37.96
N LEU A 363 -0.81 -19.57 37.59
CA LEU A 363 -0.11 -20.68 36.96
C LEU A 363 0.51 -20.28 35.61
N VAL A 364 -0.24 -19.54 34.79
CA VAL A 364 0.25 -19.03 33.49
C VAL A 364 1.45 -18.11 33.68
N LEU A 365 1.41 -17.18 34.65
CA LEU A 365 2.58 -16.33 34.95
C LEU A 365 3.79 -17.16 35.38
N ALA A 366 3.59 -18.13 36.28
CA ALA A 366 4.66 -19.01 36.75
C ALA A 366 5.26 -19.82 35.59
N LYS A 367 4.43 -20.38 34.70
CA LYS A 367 4.86 -21.16 33.53
C LYS A 367 5.56 -20.30 32.49
N ILE A 368 5.07 -19.09 32.22
CA ILE A 368 5.76 -18.15 31.32
C ILE A 368 7.16 -17.84 31.85
N LYS A 369 7.30 -17.56 33.15
CA LYS A 369 8.60 -17.31 33.78
C LYS A 369 9.54 -18.52 33.69
N GLU A 370 9.02 -19.71 33.98
CA GLU A 370 9.77 -20.98 33.91
C GLU A 370 10.30 -21.25 32.48
N ILE A 371 9.40 -21.14 31.50
CA ILE A 371 9.64 -21.56 30.11
C ILE A 371 10.40 -20.49 29.33
N ALA A 372 9.88 -19.26 29.30
CA ALA A 372 10.41 -18.20 28.46
C ALA A 372 11.57 -17.43 29.14
N LYS A 373 11.64 -17.46 30.48
CA LYS A 373 12.62 -16.68 31.27
C LYS A 373 12.57 -15.20 30.85
N ASN A 374 13.68 -14.67 30.35
CA ASN A 374 13.80 -13.29 29.89
C ASN A 374 13.56 -13.11 28.38
N ASN A 375 13.16 -14.17 27.67
CA ASN A 375 12.89 -14.07 26.22
C ASN A 375 11.55 -13.35 25.96
N PRO A 376 11.39 -12.70 24.80
CA PRO A 376 10.15 -12.05 24.39
C PRO A 376 8.95 -13.01 24.40
N VAL A 377 7.79 -12.57 24.92
CA VAL A 377 6.58 -13.39 25.09
C VAL A 377 5.37 -12.71 24.47
N ILE A 378 4.53 -13.52 23.82
CA ILE A 378 3.17 -13.19 23.39
C ILE A 378 2.23 -14.24 24.02
N LEU A 379 1.18 -13.80 24.70
CA LEU A 379 0.12 -14.66 25.22
C LEU A 379 -1.21 -14.26 24.56
N LEU A 380 -1.85 -15.24 23.95
CA LEU A 380 -3.13 -15.15 23.24
C LEU A 380 -4.17 -15.94 24.02
N GLY A 381 -5.44 -15.55 23.94
CA GLY A 381 -6.49 -16.39 24.47
C GLY A 381 -7.84 -15.73 24.67
N ASP A 382 -8.81 -16.60 24.91
CA ASP A 382 -10.09 -16.27 25.54
C ASP A 382 -9.94 -16.54 27.05
N PHE A 383 -10.07 -15.49 27.85
CA PHE A 383 -9.86 -15.57 29.29
C PHE A 383 -11.16 -15.72 30.08
N ASN A 384 -12.33 -15.67 29.42
CA ASN A 384 -13.64 -15.65 30.08
C ASN A 384 -13.70 -14.66 31.27
N ALA A 385 -12.99 -13.55 31.15
CA ALA A 385 -12.79 -12.58 32.23
C ALA A 385 -12.60 -11.17 31.66
N LYS A 386 -13.27 -10.21 32.29
CA LYS A 386 -13.26 -8.80 31.94
C LYS A 386 -12.02 -8.10 32.50
N PRO A 387 -11.71 -6.87 32.05
CA PRO A 387 -10.52 -6.17 32.51
C PRO A 387 -10.47 -5.99 34.03
N ASP A 388 -11.60 -5.78 34.69
CA ASP A 388 -11.75 -5.59 36.13
C ASP A 388 -11.84 -6.91 36.92
N ASP A 389 -12.00 -8.05 36.26
CA ASP A 389 -12.07 -9.35 36.93
C ASP A 389 -10.69 -9.77 37.50
N GLU A 390 -10.72 -10.43 38.66
CA GLU A 390 -9.56 -10.91 39.40
C GLU A 390 -8.46 -11.60 38.56
N PRO A 391 -8.75 -12.57 37.65
CA PRO A 391 -7.70 -13.19 36.84
C PRO A 391 -6.94 -12.20 35.94
N ILE A 392 -7.62 -11.20 35.35
CA ILE A 392 -6.94 -10.20 34.50
C ILE A 392 -6.10 -9.26 35.36
N GLN A 393 -6.63 -8.83 36.51
CA GLN A 393 -5.88 -8.01 37.46
C GLN A 393 -4.61 -8.72 37.95
N ILE A 394 -4.66 -10.04 38.17
CA ILE A 394 -3.47 -10.85 38.51
C ILE A 394 -2.43 -10.82 37.38
N LEU A 395 -2.86 -10.98 36.12
CA LEU A 395 -1.96 -11.02 34.98
C LEU A 395 -1.22 -9.70 34.76
N VAL A 396 -1.85 -8.56 35.07
CA VAL A 396 -1.35 -7.22 34.76
C VAL A 396 -0.90 -6.40 35.99
N ASP A 397 -0.92 -6.98 37.19
CA ASP A 397 -0.61 -6.30 38.44
C ASP A 397 0.75 -5.58 38.38
N PRO A 398 0.79 -4.23 38.46
CA PRO A 398 2.03 -3.46 38.36
C PRO A 398 3.05 -3.79 39.46
N ASN A 399 2.62 -4.34 40.59
CA ASN A 399 3.50 -4.74 41.70
C ASN A 399 4.16 -6.11 41.46
N ASN A 400 3.67 -6.88 40.49
CA ASN A 400 4.26 -8.15 40.12
C ASN A 400 5.33 -7.93 39.02
N PRO A 401 6.61 -8.26 39.24
CA PRO A 401 7.64 -8.17 38.20
C PRO A 401 7.41 -9.18 37.05
N ASP A 402 6.70 -10.27 37.33
CA ASP A 402 6.36 -11.30 36.36
C ASP A 402 5.12 -10.96 35.54
N ARG A 403 4.43 -9.83 35.81
CA ARG A 403 3.24 -9.37 35.07
C ARG A 403 3.43 -9.35 33.56
N LEU A 404 2.30 -9.43 32.86
CA LEU A 404 2.17 -9.18 31.44
C LEU A 404 1.67 -7.75 31.19
N THR A 405 1.78 -7.30 29.94
CA THR A 405 1.24 -6.02 29.49
C THR A 405 0.18 -6.26 28.43
N ASN A 406 -1.01 -5.68 28.59
CA ASN A 406 -2.05 -5.75 27.55
C ASN A 406 -1.54 -4.98 26.31
N SER A 407 -1.49 -5.62 25.15
CA SER A 407 -0.99 -4.99 23.93
C SER A 407 -1.86 -3.82 23.45
N GLU A 408 -3.14 -3.78 23.84
CA GLU A 408 -4.03 -2.64 23.59
C GLU A 408 -3.49 -1.36 24.25
N SER A 409 -3.07 -1.43 25.52
CA SER A 409 -2.67 -0.24 26.29
C SER A 409 -1.32 0.35 25.86
N ILE A 410 -0.55 -0.38 25.07
CA ILE A 410 0.76 0.03 24.56
C ILE A 410 0.79 0.16 23.03
N SER A 411 -0.37 0.11 22.36
CA SER A 411 -0.47 0.28 20.91
C SER A 411 -0.12 1.72 20.52
N LYS A 412 0.90 1.90 19.68
CA LYS A 412 1.33 3.24 19.23
C LYS A 412 0.31 3.96 18.36
N LEU A 413 -0.41 3.23 17.51
CA LEU A 413 -1.47 3.77 16.66
C LEU A 413 -2.85 3.74 17.34
N GLY A 414 -2.91 3.38 18.62
CA GLY A 414 -4.16 3.20 19.36
C GLY A 414 -4.88 1.89 19.02
N HIS A 415 -6.12 1.78 19.50
CA HIS A 415 -7.02 0.65 19.28
C HIS A 415 -8.02 0.98 18.16
N TYR A 416 -8.26 0.02 17.26
CA TYR A 416 -9.33 0.09 16.25
C TYR A 416 -10.41 -0.96 16.50
N GLY A 417 -11.68 -0.60 16.26
CA GLY A 417 -12.82 -1.50 16.44
C GLY A 417 -13.41 -1.44 17.85
N PRO A 418 -14.35 -2.36 18.17
CA PRO A 418 -14.98 -2.40 19.47
C PRO A 418 -14.02 -2.91 20.56
N LYS A 419 -14.19 -2.41 21.78
CA LYS A 419 -13.43 -2.94 22.94
C LYS A 419 -13.91 -4.32 23.36
N ASN A 420 -15.20 -4.58 23.20
CA ASN A 420 -15.79 -5.86 23.50
C ASN A 420 -15.42 -6.88 22.43
N SER A 421 -15.21 -8.14 22.84
CA SER A 421 -14.78 -9.21 21.95
C SER A 421 -15.82 -10.32 21.80
N PHE A 422 -17.01 -10.19 22.37
CA PHE A 422 -18.08 -11.17 22.28
C PHE A 422 -19.35 -10.58 21.64
N ASN A 423 -19.95 -11.31 20.71
CA ASN A 423 -21.13 -10.89 19.95
C ASN A 423 -22.32 -11.88 19.98
N ALA A 424 -22.12 -13.10 20.48
CA ALA A 424 -23.16 -14.13 20.60
C ALA A 424 -23.95 -14.40 19.29
N PHE A 425 -23.29 -14.22 18.13
CA PHE A 425 -23.87 -14.25 16.78
C PHE A 425 -24.99 -13.22 16.51
N LYS A 426 -25.12 -12.16 17.32
CA LYS A 426 -26.20 -11.16 17.17
C LYS A 426 -25.66 -9.73 17.04
N GLU A 427 -25.00 -9.25 18.08
CA GLU A 427 -24.52 -7.88 18.19
C GLU A 427 -23.45 -7.83 19.27
N GLU A 428 -22.60 -6.80 19.23
CA GLU A 428 -21.62 -6.56 20.29
C GLU A 428 -22.26 -6.61 21.69
N ARG A 429 -21.68 -7.40 22.59
CA ARG A 429 -22.12 -7.45 23.99
C ARG A 429 -21.32 -6.46 24.83
N GLU A 430 -22.01 -5.59 25.54
CA GLU A 430 -21.34 -4.70 26.49
C GLU A 430 -20.62 -5.49 27.60
N ASN A 431 -19.51 -4.93 28.09
CA ASN A 431 -18.70 -5.50 29.17
C ASN A 431 -18.25 -6.94 28.89
N SER A 432 -17.83 -7.20 27.65
CA SER A 432 -17.42 -8.53 27.17
C SER A 432 -16.06 -8.51 26.47
N GLN A 433 -15.17 -7.61 26.88
CA GLN A 433 -13.76 -7.73 26.54
C GLN A 433 -13.19 -8.94 27.29
N ILE A 434 -13.15 -10.10 26.64
CA ILE A 434 -12.70 -11.37 27.25
C ILE A 434 -11.56 -12.03 26.47
N ASP A 435 -11.28 -11.56 25.25
CA ASP A 435 -10.19 -12.01 24.41
C ASP A 435 -9.04 -11.00 24.46
N TYR A 436 -7.83 -11.48 24.71
CA TYR A 436 -6.68 -10.61 24.93
C TYR A 436 -5.43 -11.07 24.19
N ILE A 437 -4.61 -10.07 23.84
CA ILE A 437 -3.22 -10.27 23.46
C ILE A 437 -2.35 -9.57 24.50
N PHE A 438 -1.67 -10.37 25.31
CA PHE A 438 -0.71 -9.91 26.30
C PHE A 438 0.73 -10.10 25.80
N VAL A 439 1.62 -9.23 26.25
CA VAL A 439 3.04 -9.29 25.88
C VAL A 439 3.96 -9.10 27.09
N LYS A 440 5.22 -9.56 26.96
CA LYS A 440 6.27 -9.40 27.99
C LYS A 440 7.66 -9.21 27.37
N ASN A 441 8.61 -8.77 28.19
CA ASN A 441 10.05 -8.77 27.90
C ASN A 441 10.42 -7.96 26.64
N GLY A 442 9.88 -6.73 26.56
CA GLY A 442 10.27 -5.74 25.55
C GLY A 442 9.55 -5.83 24.21
N VAL A 443 8.59 -6.75 24.05
CA VAL A 443 7.72 -6.77 22.86
C VAL A 443 6.88 -5.50 22.81
N SER A 444 6.97 -4.77 21.70
CA SER A 444 6.19 -3.54 21.47
C SER A 444 4.99 -3.79 20.57
N CYS A 445 3.93 -3.01 20.73
CA CYS A 445 2.72 -3.04 19.91
C CYS A 445 2.65 -1.79 19.01
N GLU A 446 2.60 -1.99 17.69
CA GLU A 446 2.44 -0.90 16.73
C GLU A 446 0.97 -0.55 16.53
N GLN A 447 0.13 -1.57 16.40
CA GLN A 447 -1.30 -1.44 16.14
C GLN A 447 -2.05 -2.57 16.86
N HIS A 448 -3.22 -2.25 17.40
CA HIS A 448 -4.14 -3.20 18.01
C HIS A 448 -5.54 -3.03 17.41
N ALA A 449 -6.26 -4.11 17.17
CA ALA A 449 -7.61 -4.06 16.61
C ALA A 449 -8.49 -5.23 17.06
N THR A 450 -9.79 -4.96 17.16
CA THR A 450 -10.85 -5.96 17.27
C THR A 450 -11.69 -5.93 15.99
N HIS A 451 -11.91 -7.10 15.39
CA HIS A 451 -12.49 -7.24 14.05
C HIS A 451 -13.98 -7.59 14.12
N SER A 452 -14.85 -6.65 13.72
CA SER A 452 -16.32 -6.75 13.84
C SER A 452 -17.05 -6.89 12.50
N GLU A 453 -16.36 -7.35 11.47
CA GLU A 453 -16.91 -7.54 10.13
C GLU A 453 -18.01 -8.60 10.09
N THR A 454 -19.02 -8.35 9.25
CA THR A 454 -20.12 -9.28 8.97
C THR A 454 -20.15 -9.66 7.49
N TRP A 455 -20.74 -10.82 7.22
CA TRP A 455 -21.14 -11.25 5.89
C TRP A 455 -22.65 -11.47 5.89
N SER A 456 -23.39 -10.78 5.01
CA SER A 456 -24.87 -10.88 4.96
C SER A 456 -25.54 -10.75 6.34
N ASN A 457 -25.07 -9.79 7.16
CA ASN A 457 -25.49 -9.56 8.55
C ASN A 457 -25.25 -10.74 9.51
N ARG A 458 -24.28 -11.60 9.21
CA ARG A 458 -23.85 -12.70 10.07
C ARG A 458 -22.37 -12.56 10.44
N TYR A 459 -22.05 -12.90 11.67
CA TYR A 459 -20.67 -12.99 12.13
C TYR A 459 -20.07 -14.36 11.78
N PRO A 460 -18.76 -14.41 11.47
CA PRO A 460 -18.06 -15.66 11.22
C PRO A 460 -17.88 -16.50 12.49
N THR A 461 -18.07 -15.93 13.68
CA THR A 461 -17.95 -16.56 15.01
C THR A 461 -18.74 -15.72 16.01
N ASP A 462 -19.05 -16.26 17.20
CA ASP A 462 -19.69 -15.49 18.27
C ASP A 462 -18.71 -14.58 19.04
N HIS A 463 -17.42 -14.59 18.67
CA HIS A 463 -16.41 -13.64 19.14
C HIS A 463 -15.97 -12.66 18.04
N PHE A 464 -15.38 -11.54 18.42
CA PHE A 464 -14.63 -10.69 17.52
C PHE A 464 -13.14 -11.02 17.66
N PRO A 465 -12.46 -11.46 16.59
CA PRO A 465 -11.04 -11.75 16.66
C PRO A 465 -10.26 -10.48 17.04
N VAL A 466 -9.32 -10.63 17.97
CA VAL A 466 -8.44 -9.54 18.39
C VAL A 466 -7.07 -9.76 17.75
N SER A 467 -6.45 -8.70 17.24
CA SER A 467 -5.14 -8.76 16.60
C SER A 467 -4.23 -7.63 17.04
N ALA A 468 -2.92 -7.91 17.02
CA ALA A 468 -1.89 -6.92 17.30
C ALA A 468 -0.72 -7.08 16.32
N THR A 469 -0.22 -5.94 15.81
CA THR A 469 1.04 -5.89 15.06
C THR A 469 2.18 -5.64 16.03
N LEU A 470 2.94 -6.68 16.30
CA LEU A 470 3.97 -6.72 17.33
C LEU A 470 5.38 -6.65 16.73
N ARG A 471 6.34 -6.16 17.53
CA ARG A 471 7.77 -6.22 17.21
C ARG A 471 8.54 -6.84 18.37
N ILE A 472 9.38 -7.81 18.04
CA ILE A 472 10.32 -8.44 18.98
C ILE A 472 11.54 -7.52 19.15
N PRO A 473 11.98 -7.21 20.39
CA PRO A 473 13.07 -6.29 20.68
C PRO A 473 14.40 -6.73 20.05
#